data_AF-A0A1Q6R2V8-F1
#
_entry.id   AF-A0A1Q6R2V8-F1
#
_cell.length_a   1.000
_cell.length_b   1.000
_cell.length_c   1.000
_cell.angle_alpha   90.00
_cell.angle_beta   90.00
_cell.angle_gamma   90.00
#
_symmetry.space_group_name_H-M   'P 1'
#
loop_
_entity.id
_entity.type
_entity.pdbx_description
1 polymer ?
#
loop_
_entity_poly.entity_id
_entity_poly.type
_entity_poly.pdbx_seq_one_letter_code
_entity_poly.pdbx_strand_id
1 'polypeptide(L)'
;MAADALDTYGNAILRCAYSYLHNMADAEEVLQDTLLKLLTAAPNFESEEHKKAWLLRVAANLSKNRIEYNALRTSDELSDELAEEGREDLSFVWDAVKELPVQFREVIHLHYYEGYSTEEIAKILQRNPSTVRSDLRRGREKLKTILQEGYDFEV
;
A
#
# COMPACT_ATOMS: atom_id res chain seq x y z
N MET A 1 10.88 -21.15 -7.40
CA MET A 1 11.12 -20.16 -6.33
C MET A 1 10.50 -18.81 -6.69
N ALA A 2 10.85 -18.18 -7.82
CA ALA A 2 10.20 -16.94 -8.27
C ALA A 2 8.72 -17.13 -8.66
N ALA A 3 8.41 -18.11 -9.52
CA ALA A 3 7.05 -18.41 -9.97
C ALA A 3 6.13 -18.77 -8.79
N ASP A 4 6.59 -19.66 -7.91
CA ASP A 4 5.90 -20.03 -6.67
C ASP A 4 5.62 -18.83 -5.75
N ALA A 5 6.58 -17.91 -5.61
CA ALA A 5 6.37 -16.67 -4.84
C ALA A 5 5.40 -15.70 -5.54
N LEU A 6 5.42 -15.62 -6.87
CA LEU A 6 4.46 -14.83 -7.65
C LEU A 6 3.04 -15.39 -7.51
N ASP A 7 2.88 -16.71 -7.63
CA ASP A 7 1.58 -17.38 -7.53
C ASP A 7 0.98 -17.22 -6.12
N THR A 8 1.83 -17.30 -5.09
CA THR A 8 1.39 -17.23 -3.68
C THR A 8 1.19 -15.78 -3.19
N TYR A 9 2.13 -14.88 -3.51
CA TYR A 9 2.19 -13.55 -2.91
C TYR A 9 1.97 -12.40 -3.89
N GLY A 10 1.98 -12.66 -5.20
CA GLY A 10 1.92 -11.62 -6.22
C GLY A 10 0.73 -10.68 -6.05
N ASN A 11 -0.44 -11.25 -5.77
CA ASN A 11 -1.65 -10.47 -5.50
C ASN A 11 -1.53 -9.57 -4.25
N ALA A 12 -0.93 -10.05 -3.16
CA ALA A 12 -0.75 -9.26 -1.94
C ALA A 12 0.26 -8.12 -2.16
N ILE A 13 1.37 -8.41 -2.84
CA ILE A 13 2.39 -7.42 -3.19
C ILE A 13 1.79 -6.33 -4.11
N LEU A 14 1.09 -6.75 -5.17
CA LEU A 14 0.49 -5.86 -6.14
C LEU A 14 -0.55 -4.94 -5.50
N ARG A 15 -1.43 -5.47 -4.65
CA ARG A 15 -2.43 -4.65 -3.94
C ARG A 15 -1.80 -3.72 -2.91
N CYS A 16 -0.76 -4.18 -2.22
CA CYS A 16 0.02 -3.34 -1.32
C CYS A 16 0.58 -2.15 -2.13
N ALA A 17 1.33 -2.40 -3.21
CA ALA A 17 1.91 -1.36 -4.05
C ALA A 17 0.84 -0.42 -4.66
N TYR A 18 -0.25 -0.98 -5.18
CA TYR A 18 -1.36 -0.21 -5.74
C TYR A 18 -2.03 0.67 -4.68
N SER A 19 -2.09 0.23 -3.42
CA SER A 19 -2.59 1.09 -2.33
C SER A 19 -1.73 2.35 -2.14
N TYR A 20 -0.43 2.31 -2.43
CA TYR A 20 0.43 3.50 -2.37
C TYR A 20 0.31 4.37 -3.61
N LEU A 21 0.40 3.74 -4.79
CA LEU A 21 0.71 4.40 -6.07
C LEU A 21 -0.52 4.78 -6.88
N HIS A 22 -1.63 4.05 -6.72
CA HIS A 22 -2.87 4.20 -7.49
C HIS A 22 -2.71 4.15 -9.02
N ASN A 23 -1.58 3.65 -9.49
CA ASN A 23 -1.27 3.43 -10.90
C ASN A 23 -0.87 1.96 -11.05
N MET A 24 -1.53 1.26 -11.98
CA MET A 24 -1.34 -0.18 -12.15
C MET A 24 0.06 -0.50 -12.67
N ALA A 25 0.56 0.27 -13.64
CA ALA A 25 1.89 0.06 -14.21
C ALA A 25 3.00 0.25 -13.17
N ASP A 26 2.93 1.32 -12.36
CA ASP A 26 3.87 1.56 -11.26
C ASP A 26 3.77 0.45 -10.19
N ALA A 27 2.56 -0.04 -9.90
CA ALA A 27 2.36 -1.13 -8.94
C ALA A 27 2.92 -2.48 -9.45
N GLU A 28 2.76 -2.78 -10.74
CA GLU A 28 3.34 -3.95 -11.40
C GLU A 28 4.88 -3.88 -11.42
N GLU A 29 5.45 -2.69 -11.61
CA GLU A 29 6.90 -2.49 -11.53
C GLU A 29 7.41 -2.75 -10.10
N VAL A 30 6.72 -2.23 -9.08
CA VAL A 30 7.06 -2.53 -7.68
C VAL A 30 6.92 -4.01 -7.35
N LEU A 31 5.92 -4.70 -7.90
CA LEU A 31 5.78 -6.16 -7.78
C LEU A 31 7.02 -6.86 -8.34
N GLN A 32 7.43 -6.52 -9.56
CA GLN A 32 8.59 -7.12 -10.21
C GLN A 32 9.87 -6.86 -9.40
N ASP A 33 10.11 -5.63 -8.98
CA ASP A 33 11.27 -5.25 -8.15
C ASP A 33 11.28 -5.96 -6.80
N THR A 34 10.11 -6.17 -6.19
CA THR A 34 9.98 -6.92 -4.93
C THR A 34 10.40 -8.38 -5.13
N LEU A 35 9.97 -9.02 -6.21
CA LEU A 35 10.35 -10.40 -6.53
C LEU A 35 11.84 -10.51 -6.91
N LEU A 36 12.39 -9.53 -7.62
CA LEU A 36 13.82 -9.46 -7.90
C LEU A 36 14.64 -9.35 -6.61
N LYS A 37 14.18 -8.53 -5.65
CA LYS A 37 14.80 -8.45 -4.31
C LYS A 37 14.72 -9.76 -3.55
N LEU A 38 13.61 -10.50 -3.64
CA LEU A 38 13.50 -11.82 -3.04
C LEU A 38 14.57 -12.78 -3.58
N LEU A 39 14.76 -12.79 -4.90
CA LEU A 39 15.74 -13.68 -5.55
C LEU A 39 17.19 -13.29 -5.27
N THR A 40 17.47 -11.99 -5.19
CA THR A 40 18.85 -11.48 -5.03
C THR A 40 19.30 -11.47 -3.57
N ALA A 41 18.42 -11.10 -2.63
CA ALA A 41 18.74 -11.09 -1.21
C ALA A 41 18.71 -12.48 -0.57
N ALA A 42 17.93 -13.40 -1.14
CA ALA A 42 17.70 -14.77 -0.67
C ALA A 42 17.62 -14.88 0.88
N PRO A 43 16.68 -14.18 1.53
CA PRO A 43 16.59 -14.19 2.99
C PRO A 43 16.20 -15.57 3.51
N ASN A 44 16.65 -15.90 4.72
CA ASN A 44 16.15 -17.09 5.41
C ASN A 44 14.83 -16.74 6.11
N PHE A 45 13.77 -17.47 5.78
CA PHE A 45 12.45 -17.28 6.37
C PHE A 45 12.11 -18.40 7.35
N GLU A 46 11.52 -18.03 8.47
CA GLU A 46 11.10 -18.97 9.53
C GLU A 46 9.71 -19.55 9.27
N SER A 47 8.92 -18.90 8.42
CA SER A 47 7.57 -19.30 8.01
C SER A 47 7.13 -18.57 6.75
N GLU A 48 6.06 -19.06 6.12
CA GLU A 48 5.40 -18.35 5.00
C GLU A 48 4.86 -16.98 5.43
N GLU A 49 4.42 -16.83 6.68
CA GLU A 49 3.98 -15.55 7.22
C GLU A 49 5.14 -14.55 7.37
N HIS A 50 6.30 -15.01 7.86
CA HIS A 50 7.51 -14.18 7.91
C HIS A 50 7.94 -13.74 6.50
N LYS A 51 7.85 -14.63 5.51
CA LYS A 51 8.12 -14.32 4.10
C LYS A 51 7.14 -13.28 3.55
N LYS A 52 5.84 -13.43 3.79
CA LYS A 52 4.80 -12.47 3.39
C LYS A 52 5.06 -11.09 3.99
N ALA A 53 5.31 -11.02 5.30
CA ALA A 53 5.61 -9.78 6.01
C ALA A 53 6.86 -9.08 5.45
N TRP A 54 7.91 -9.85 5.10
CA TRP A 54 9.10 -9.30 4.45
C TRP A 54 8.81 -8.75 3.06
N LEU A 55 8.02 -9.46 2.24
CA LEU A 55 7.64 -9.02 0.90
C LEU A 55 6.81 -7.73 0.94
N LEU A 56 5.81 -7.66 1.83
CA LEU A 56 4.99 -6.46 2.02
C LEU A 56 5.81 -5.27 2.50
N ARG A 57 6.80 -5.49 3.36
CA ARG A 57 7.76 -4.44 3.76
C ARG A 57 8.57 -3.92 2.58
N VAL A 58 9.09 -4.83 1.74
CA VAL A 58 9.87 -4.44 0.56
C VAL A 58 9.02 -3.64 -0.41
N ALA A 59 7.80 -4.09 -0.70
CA ALA A 59 6.85 -3.41 -1.56
C ALA A 59 6.48 -2.01 -1.03
N ALA A 60 6.21 -1.88 0.27
CA ALA A 60 5.91 -0.61 0.92
C ALA A 60 7.06 0.39 0.76
N ASN A 61 8.31 -0.06 0.96
CA ASN A 61 9.49 0.80 0.83
C ASN A 61 9.73 1.24 -0.63
N LEU A 62 9.62 0.31 -1.59
CA LEU A 62 9.76 0.62 -3.00
C LEU A 62 8.68 1.60 -3.48
N SER A 63 7.45 1.43 -3.00
CA SER A 63 6.34 2.32 -3.34
C SER A 63 6.57 3.74 -2.83
N LYS A 64 7.07 3.90 -1.60
CA LYS A 64 7.43 5.22 -1.04
C LYS A 64 8.52 5.91 -1.87
N ASN A 65 9.57 5.17 -2.23
CA ASN A 65 10.64 5.69 -3.09
C ASN A 65 10.10 6.12 -4.46
N ARG A 66 9.16 5.36 -5.04
CA ARG A 66 8.52 5.71 -6.32
C ARG A 66 7.67 6.98 -6.21
N ILE A 67 6.92 7.16 -5.11
CA ILE A 67 6.18 8.41 -4.86
C ILE A 67 7.14 9.61 -4.81
N GLU A 68 8.25 9.49 -4.06
CA GLU A 68 9.26 10.54 -3.98
C GLU A 68 9.89 10.84 -5.34
N TYR A 69 10.21 9.81 -6.12
CA TYR A 69 10.73 9.96 -7.49
C TYR A 69 9.73 10.63 -8.44
N ASN A 70 8.47 10.20 -8.42
CA ASN A 70 7.42 10.77 -9.27
C ASN A 70 7.17 12.24 -8.93
N ALA A 71 7.17 12.61 -7.65
CA ALA A 71 7.01 14.00 -7.23
C ALA A 71 8.14 14.91 -7.72
N LEU A 72 9.38 14.40 -7.80
CA LEU A 72 10.51 15.12 -8.38
C LEU A 72 10.36 15.27 -9.91
N ARG A 73 9.90 14.21 -10.60
CA ARG A 73 9.68 14.23 -12.07
C ARG A 73 8.57 15.20 -12.50
N THR A 74 7.45 15.23 -11.77
CA THR A 74 6.34 16.16 -12.04
C THR A 74 6.72 17.62 -11.83
N SER A 75 7.77 17.91 -11.05
CA SER A 75 8.30 19.27 -10.92
C SER A 75 9.07 19.76 -12.14
N ASP A 76 9.51 18.87 -13.04
CA ASP A 76 10.36 19.17 -14.21
C ASP A 76 9.63 19.06 -15.57
N GLU A 77 8.47 18.39 -15.64
CA GLU A 77 7.66 18.23 -16.88
C GLU A 77 6.18 18.55 -16.62
N LEU A 78 5.56 19.34 -17.52
CA LEU A 78 4.11 19.63 -17.51
C LEU A 78 3.33 18.31 -17.57
N SER A 79 2.54 18.02 -16.52
CA SER A 79 1.87 16.75 -16.28
C SER A 79 0.82 16.40 -17.34
N ASP A 80 1.01 15.29 -18.06
CA ASP A 80 -0.10 14.53 -18.66
C ASP A 80 -0.74 13.68 -17.54
N GLU A 81 -1.87 14.15 -17.02
CA GLU A 81 -2.72 13.36 -16.13
C GLU A 81 -3.32 12.17 -16.91
N LEU A 82 -2.75 10.98 -16.71
CA LEU A 82 -3.41 9.72 -17.06
C LEU A 82 -4.20 9.23 -15.85
N ALA A 83 -5.41 9.76 -15.70
CA ALA A 83 -6.44 9.12 -14.89
C ALA A 83 -6.95 7.89 -15.65
N GLU A 84 -6.63 6.69 -15.19
CA GLU A 84 -7.15 5.46 -15.78
C GLU A 84 -8.46 5.05 -15.09
N GLU A 85 -9.48 4.85 -15.93
CA GLU A 85 -10.86 4.51 -15.61
C GLU A 85 -11.03 3.04 -15.18
N GLY A 86 -11.94 2.80 -14.23
CA GLY A 86 -12.64 1.51 -14.12
C GLY A 86 -12.59 0.82 -12.76
N ARG A 87 -13.69 0.93 -11.99
CA ARG A 87 -14.59 -0.19 -11.64
C ARG A 87 -15.72 0.32 -10.72
N GLU A 88 -16.92 0.37 -11.27
CA GLU A 88 -18.17 0.74 -10.58
C GLU A 88 -18.64 -0.41 -9.68
N ASP A 89 -18.54 -0.17 -8.37
CA ASP A 89 -19.44 -0.58 -7.26
C ASP A 89 -18.73 -0.47 -5.90
N LEU A 90 -17.39 -0.34 -5.89
CA LEU A 90 -16.56 -0.05 -4.71
C LEU A 90 -15.76 1.27 -4.84
N SER A 91 -16.04 2.08 -5.87
CA SER A 91 -15.18 3.21 -6.25
C SER A 91 -15.03 4.23 -5.12
N PHE A 92 -16.10 4.60 -4.42
CA PHE A 92 -16.05 5.69 -3.43
C PHE A 92 -15.19 5.35 -2.19
N VAL A 93 -15.22 4.11 -1.70
CA VAL A 93 -14.37 3.70 -0.57
C VAL A 93 -12.92 3.70 -1.00
N TRP A 94 -12.66 3.22 -2.21
CA TRP A 94 -11.33 3.22 -2.78
C TRP A 94 -10.82 4.65 -2.95
N ASP A 95 -11.62 5.55 -3.52
CA ASP A 95 -11.31 6.97 -3.72
C ASP A 95 -11.07 7.69 -2.38
N ALA A 96 -11.90 7.44 -1.36
CA ALA A 96 -11.67 7.97 -0.02
C ALA A 96 -10.36 7.48 0.61
N VAL A 97 -9.99 6.21 0.35
CA VAL A 97 -8.69 5.67 0.76
C VAL A 97 -7.55 6.32 -0.04
N LYS A 98 -7.75 6.67 -1.32
CA LYS A 98 -6.75 7.40 -2.11
C LYS A 98 -6.47 8.79 -1.55
N GLU A 99 -7.48 9.48 -1.03
CA GLU A 99 -7.32 10.80 -0.42
C GLU A 99 -6.54 10.80 0.91
N LEU A 100 -6.37 9.63 1.53
CA LEU A 100 -5.58 9.54 2.75
C LEU A 100 -4.10 9.81 2.50
N PRO A 101 -3.42 10.53 3.42
CA PRO A 101 -1.97 10.53 3.51
C PRO A 101 -1.41 9.11 3.60
N VAL A 102 -0.29 8.88 2.91
CA VAL A 102 0.36 7.56 2.78
C VAL A 102 0.51 6.85 4.12
N GLN A 103 0.95 7.57 5.17
CA GLN A 103 1.18 6.98 6.48
C GLN A 103 -0.08 6.41 7.16
N PHE A 104 -1.26 6.91 6.81
CA PHE A 104 -2.55 6.41 7.32
C PHE A 104 -3.09 5.29 6.43
N ARG A 105 -2.92 5.45 5.12
CA ARG A 105 -3.37 4.47 4.13
C ARG A 105 -2.66 3.12 4.30
N GLU A 106 -1.36 3.13 4.53
CA GLU A 106 -0.57 1.90 4.69
C GLU A 106 -1.00 1.07 5.91
N VAL A 107 -1.29 1.73 7.04
CA VAL A 107 -1.71 1.03 8.25
C VAL A 107 -3.14 0.49 8.11
N ILE A 108 -4.00 1.19 7.37
CA ILE A 108 -5.36 0.72 7.07
C ILE A 108 -5.32 -0.49 6.16
N HIS A 109 -4.52 -0.44 5.08
CA HIS A 109 -4.36 -1.56 4.16
C HIS A 109 -3.84 -2.80 4.88
N LEU A 110 -2.73 -2.67 5.62
CA LEU A 110 -2.14 -3.81 6.33
C LEU A 110 -3.05 -4.35 7.44
N HIS A 111 -3.88 -3.52 8.06
CA HIS A 111 -4.78 -3.96 9.12
C HIS A 111 -6.03 -4.66 8.59
N TYR A 112 -6.77 -4.01 7.69
CA TYR A 112 -8.08 -4.51 7.25
C TYR A 112 -8.01 -5.46 6.08
N TYR A 113 -7.06 -5.24 5.17
CA TYR A 113 -6.92 -6.07 3.98
C TYR A 113 -6.02 -7.27 4.25
N GLU A 114 -4.86 -7.04 4.88
CA GLU A 114 -3.89 -8.12 5.15
C GLU A 114 -4.08 -8.80 6.52
N GLY A 115 -4.87 -8.21 7.42
CA GLY A 115 -5.26 -8.82 8.70
C GLY A 115 -4.24 -8.66 9.84
N TYR A 116 -3.21 -7.83 9.67
CA TYR A 116 -2.16 -7.68 10.68
C TYR A 116 -2.60 -6.87 11.90
N SER A 117 -2.11 -7.27 13.07
CA SER A 117 -2.20 -6.46 14.29
C SER A 117 -1.31 -5.23 14.21
N THR A 118 -1.58 -4.21 15.04
CA THR A 118 -0.74 -3.00 15.08
C THR A 118 0.72 -3.30 15.44
N GLU A 119 0.97 -4.38 16.17
CA GLU A 119 2.33 -4.80 16.53
C GLU A 119 3.06 -5.46 15.36
N GLU A 120 2.37 -6.26 14.55
CA GLU A 120 2.95 -6.85 13.33
C GLU A 120 3.18 -5.78 12.26
N ILE A 121 2.23 -4.85 12.09
CA ILE A 121 2.38 -3.70 11.20
C ILE A 121 3.59 -2.86 11.59
N ALA A 122 3.80 -2.64 12.90
CA ALA A 122 4.97 -1.92 13.39
C ALA A 122 6.29 -2.60 12.99
N LYS A 123 6.34 -3.94 13.04
CA LYS A 123 7.50 -4.71 12.58
C LYS A 123 7.68 -4.65 11.06
N ILE A 124 6.58 -4.80 10.30
CA ILE A 124 6.58 -4.73 8.83
C ILE A 124 7.08 -3.36 8.38
N LEU A 125 6.52 -2.29 8.91
CA LEU A 125 6.86 -0.92 8.51
C LEU A 125 8.12 -0.37 9.19
N GLN A 126 8.68 -1.07 10.18
CA GLN A 126 9.77 -0.60 11.05
C GLN A 126 9.48 0.72 11.76
N ARG A 127 8.29 0.81 12.38
CA ARG A 127 7.79 2.01 13.07
C ARG A 127 7.50 1.70 14.53
N ASN A 128 7.38 2.73 15.36
CA ASN A 128 6.95 2.55 16.75
C ASN A 128 5.47 2.06 16.80
N PRO A 129 5.14 1.02 17.58
CA PRO A 129 3.77 0.52 17.71
C PRO A 129 2.74 1.56 18.12
N SER A 130 3.11 2.51 18.97
CA SER A 130 2.24 3.62 19.38
C SER A 130 1.99 4.59 18.23
N THR A 131 2.95 4.77 17.33
CA THR A 131 2.75 5.52 16.08
C THR A 131 1.79 4.77 15.16
N VAL A 132 1.94 3.46 14.98
CA VAL A 132 1.00 2.67 14.16
C VAL A 132 -0.41 2.71 14.72
N ARG A 133 -0.59 2.57 16.04
CA ARG A 133 -1.91 2.69 16.68
C ARG A 133 -2.54 4.07 16.45
N SER A 134 -1.76 5.13 16.65
CA SER A 134 -2.26 6.50 16.46
C SER A 134 -2.55 6.81 15.00
N ASP A 135 -1.75 6.32 14.06
CA ASP A 135 -2.01 6.45 12.62
C ASP A 135 -3.25 5.67 12.19
N LEU A 136 -3.45 4.46 12.70
CA LEU A 136 -4.65 3.68 12.40
C LEU A 136 -5.91 4.37 12.94
N ARG A 137 -5.82 4.98 14.14
CA ARG A 137 -6.92 5.79 14.69
C ARG A 137 -7.20 7.02 13.84
N ARG A 138 -6.18 7.82 13.54
CA ARG A 138 -6.30 9.05 12.73
C ARG A 138 -6.74 8.77 11.30
N GLY A 139 -6.28 7.67 10.72
CA GLY A 139 -6.71 7.19 9.41
C GLY A 139 -8.20 6.86 9.39
N ARG A 140 -8.71 6.16 10.40
CA ARG A 140 -10.16 5.90 10.53
C ARG A 140 -10.96 7.19 10.70
N GLU A 141 -10.50 8.11 11.54
CA GLU A 141 -11.14 9.42 11.75
C GLU A 141 -11.22 10.19 10.42
N LYS A 142 -10.11 10.24 9.66
CA LYS A 142 -10.06 10.94 8.37
C LYS A 142 -10.92 10.26 7.30
N LEU A 143 -10.91 8.92 7.22
CA LEU A 143 -11.82 8.20 6.33
C LEU A 143 -13.27 8.48 6.66
N LYS A 144 -13.63 8.49 7.95
CA LYS A 144 -14.99 8.82 8.37
C LYS A 144 -15.39 10.21 7.86
N THR A 145 -14.52 11.21 8.01
CA THR A 145 -14.78 12.57 7.50
C THR A 145 -14.97 12.58 5.98
N ILE A 146 -14.03 11.99 5.21
CA ILE A 146 -14.12 11.96 3.75
C ILE A 146 -15.42 11.27 3.28
N LEU A 147 -15.75 10.13 3.89
CA LEU A 147 -16.95 9.37 3.57
C LEU A 147 -18.24 10.08 3.99
N GLN A 148 -18.22 10.90 5.04
CA GLN A 148 -19.36 11.71 5.49
C GLN A 148 -19.50 13.04 4.74
N GLU A 149 -18.45 13.55 4.13
CA GLU A 149 -18.51 14.74 3.28
C GLU A 149 -18.90 14.37 1.84
N GLY A 150 -18.47 13.19 1.37
CA GLY A 150 -18.88 12.63 0.08
C GLY A 150 -20.30 12.05 0.07
N TYR A 151 -20.88 11.79 1.25
CA TYR A 151 -22.28 11.41 1.42
C TYR A 151 -22.94 12.40 2.39
N ASP A 152 -23.86 13.22 1.89
CA ASP A 152 -24.91 13.81 2.74
C ASP A 152 -25.74 12.64 3.32
N PHE A 153 -25.26 12.06 4.43
CA PHE A 153 -26.08 11.21 5.26
C PHE A 153 -27.06 12.14 5.99
N GLU A 154 -28.09 12.59 5.28
CA GLU A 154 -29.31 13.03 5.94
C GLU A 154 -29.87 11.81 6.69
N VAL A 155 -29.68 11.84 8.02
CA VAL A 155 -30.33 10.91 8.96
C VAL A 155 -31.74 11.40 9.24
#